data_AF-A0A9P6V003-F1
#
_entry.id   AF-A0A9P6V003-F1
#
_cell.length_a   1.000
_cell.length_b   1.000
_cell.length_c   1.000
_cell.angle_alpha   90.00
_cell.angle_beta   90.00
_cell.angle_gamma   90.00
#
_symmetry.space_group_name_H-M   'P 1'
#
loop_
_entity.id
_entity.type
_entity.pdbx_description
1 polymer ?
#
loop_
_entity_poly.entity_id
_entity_poly.type
_entity_poly.pdbx_seq_one_letter_code
_entity_poly.pdbx_strand_id
1 'polypeptide(L)'
;MAESTEIETFIAERLATISLQDEAITEYFARIVEEESMEETDKREAITELLADVTEEPTGTVIDMVFEVWNRIKKEEEQKALEEKQKALDAAKEKERAALRAAFDDPNNREGVLSMSSRHVVKNMTKEERKKRDALLAQYGYDLDEMVEGDDGEMEIVYKDRSGGGSSSKSNVASTDPLLMANTNADIVKNKESQRRAEMKKASESEKERNKLALEKQRLEKEKEKRRTQKSEKRRM
;
A
#
# COMPACT_ATOMS: atom_id res chain seq x y z
N MET A 1 4.87 30.25 -10.53
CA MET A 1 4.91 31.74 -10.42
C MET A 1 6.14 32.32 -11.11
N ALA A 2 7.28 31.63 -11.16
CA ALA A 2 8.39 32.04 -12.03
C ALA A 2 8.15 31.59 -13.49
N GLU A 3 7.53 30.43 -13.74
CA GLU A 3 7.37 29.90 -15.10
C GLU A 3 6.36 30.66 -15.98
N SER A 4 5.28 31.22 -15.41
CA SER A 4 4.34 32.04 -16.18
C SER A 4 5.05 33.19 -16.89
N THR A 5 6.08 33.76 -16.26
CA THR A 5 6.88 34.82 -16.89
C THR A 5 7.79 34.32 -18.03
N GLU A 6 8.23 33.06 -18.01
CA GLU A 6 9.06 32.49 -19.09
C GLU A 6 8.24 32.24 -20.36
N ILE A 7 7.02 31.73 -20.23
CA ILE A 7 6.15 31.51 -21.40
C ILE A 7 5.58 32.83 -21.92
N GLU A 8 5.21 33.76 -21.04
CA GLU A 8 4.74 35.11 -21.40
C GLU A 8 5.82 35.88 -22.17
N THR A 9 7.07 35.88 -21.69
CA THR A 9 8.17 36.56 -22.40
C THR A 9 8.45 35.92 -23.76
N PHE A 10 8.40 34.59 -23.87
CA PHE A 10 8.54 33.91 -25.15
C PHE A 10 7.41 34.27 -26.13
N ILE A 11 6.16 34.31 -25.65
CA ILE A 11 5.01 34.72 -26.47
C ILE A 11 5.18 36.17 -26.93
N ALA A 12 5.58 37.09 -26.03
CA ALA A 12 5.82 38.49 -26.37
C ALA A 12 6.88 38.65 -27.48
N GLU A 13 7.99 37.93 -27.38
CA GLU A 13 9.04 37.93 -28.40
C GLU A 13 8.53 37.43 -29.76
N ARG A 14 7.66 36.40 -29.75
CA ARG A 14 7.10 35.84 -30.99
C ARG A 14 6.03 36.73 -31.60
N LEU A 15 5.15 37.32 -30.80
CA LEU A 15 4.16 38.27 -31.28
C LEU A 15 4.81 39.55 -31.83
N ALA A 16 5.94 39.98 -31.25
CA ALA A 16 6.73 41.09 -31.78
C ALA A 16 7.25 40.85 -33.20
N THR A 17 7.46 39.59 -33.62
CA THR A 17 7.85 39.28 -35.01
C THR A 17 6.75 39.52 -36.04
N ILE A 18 5.48 39.50 -35.60
CA ILE A 18 4.27 39.75 -36.38
C ILE A 18 3.78 41.20 -36.14
N SER A 19 4.68 42.08 -35.65
CA SER A 19 4.37 43.47 -35.29
C SER A 19 3.27 43.65 -34.21
N LEU A 20 2.97 42.60 -33.45
CA LEU A 20 1.98 42.65 -32.37
C LEU A 20 2.69 42.76 -31.02
N GLN A 21 2.64 43.95 -30.41
CA GLN A 21 3.23 44.22 -29.10
C GLN A 21 2.14 44.73 -28.15
N ASP A 22 1.23 43.84 -27.79
CA ASP A 22 0.17 44.11 -26.81
C ASP A 22 0.32 43.16 -25.62
N GLU A 23 0.61 43.74 -24.46
CA GLU A 23 0.80 43.02 -23.20
C GLU A 23 -0.48 42.26 -22.77
N ALA A 24 -1.67 42.83 -23.02
CA ALA A 24 -2.93 42.20 -22.66
C ALA A 24 -3.22 40.94 -23.52
N ILE A 25 -2.86 41.00 -24.80
CA ILE A 25 -2.98 39.84 -25.70
C ILE A 25 -1.98 38.76 -25.31
N THR A 26 -0.77 39.17 -24.93
CA THR A 26 0.29 38.26 -24.47
C THR A 26 -0.14 37.50 -23.22
N GLU A 27 -0.66 38.20 -22.20
CA GLU A 27 -1.18 37.60 -20.96
C GLU A 27 -2.37 36.66 -21.24
N TYR A 28 -3.30 37.09 -22.11
CA TYR A 28 -4.46 36.27 -22.44
C TYR A 28 -4.07 35.00 -23.21
N PHE A 29 -3.15 35.11 -24.17
CA PHE A 29 -2.59 33.95 -24.89
C PHE A 29 -1.89 33.02 -23.90
N ALA A 30 -0.99 33.53 -23.04
CA ALA A 30 -0.31 32.72 -22.02
C ALA A 30 -1.32 31.96 -21.14
N ARG A 31 -2.38 32.64 -20.69
CA ARG A 31 -3.44 32.03 -19.89
C ARG A 31 -4.19 30.90 -20.60
N ILE A 32 -4.48 31.04 -21.89
CA ILE A 32 -5.11 29.97 -22.68
C ILE A 32 -4.16 28.77 -22.81
N VAL A 33 -2.87 29.02 -23.04
CA VAL A 33 -1.86 27.96 -23.15
C VAL A 33 -1.72 27.19 -21.82
N GLU A 34 -1.68 27.90 -20.70
CA GLU A 34 -1.59 27.33 -19.35
C GLU A 34 -2.85 26.57 -18.90
N GLU A 35 -4.01 26.80 -19.52
CA GLU A 35 -5.28 26.24 -19.04
C GLU A 35 -5.38 24.72 -19.20
N GLU A 36 -5.18 23.94 -18.15
CA GLU A 36 -5.21 22.46 -18.23
C GLU A 36 -6.60 21.86 -18.53
N SER A 37 -7.67 22.65 -18.40
CA SER A 37 -9.05 22.20 -18.57
C SER A 37 -9.42 21.93 -20.05
N MET A 38 -8.70 22.54 -20.97
CA MET A 38 -9.01 22.61 -22.40
C MET A 38 -8.04 21.76 -23.22
N GLU A 39 -8.54 21.11 -24.28
CA GLU A 39 -7.71 20.31 -25.18
C GLU A 39 -6.79 21.21 -26.03
N GLU A 40 -5.61 20.70 -26.43
CA GLU A 40 -4.64 21.47 -27.22
C GLU A 40 -5.25 21.98 -28.53
N THR A 41 -6.11 21.18 -29.17
CA THR A 41 -6.84 21.56 -30.39
C THR A 41 -7.71 22.79 -30.16
N ASP A 42 -8.50 22.77 -29.09
CA ASP A 42 -9.46 23.83 -28.78
C ASP A 42 -8.73 25.11 -28.39
N LYS A 43 -7.60 24.99 -27.67
CA LYS A 43 -6.72 26.13 -27.36
C LYS A 43 -6.16 26.77 -28.63
N ARG A 44 -5.66 25.94 -29.55
CA ARG A 44 -5.11 26.41 -30.83
C ARG A 44 -6.18 27.15 -31.63
N GLU A 45 -7.40 26.63 -31.65
CA GLU A 45 -8.54 27.32 -32.29
C GLU A 45 -8.84 28.67 -31.62
N ALA A 46 -8.95 28.70 -30.29
CA ALA A 46 -9.23 29.94 -29.54
C ALA A 46 -8.14 31.01 -29.74
N ILE A 47 -6.87 30.61 -29.75
CA ILE A 47 -5.74 31.52 -30.02
C ILE A 47 -5.73 31.97 -31.47
N THR A 48 -6.08 31.09 -32.41
CA THR A 48 -6.17 31.45 -33.83
C THR A 48 -7.27 32.48 -34.06
N GLU A 49 -8.43 32.31 -33.43
CA GLU A 49 -9.54 33.28 -33.46
C GLU A 49 -9.11 34.63 -32.86
N LEU A 50 -8.51 34.61 -31.66
CA LEU A 50 -7.99 35.81 -31.00
C LEU A 50 -7.01 36.59 -31.89
N LEU A 51 -6.04 35.88 -32.49
CA LEU A 51 -5.02 36.54 -33.29
C LEU A 51 -5.58 36.99 -34.64
N ALA A 52 -6.55 36.28 -35.23
CA ALA A 52 -7.21 36.70 -36.47
C ALA A 52 -8.02 38.00 -36.29
N ASP A 53 -8.56 38.26 -35.10
CA ASP A 53 -9.28 39.50 -34.79
C ASP A 53 -8.33 40.71 -34.69
N VAL A 54 -7.06 40.48 -34.41
CA VAL A 54 -6.08 41.55 -34.12
C VAL A 54 -5.07 41.71 -35.25
N THR A 55 -4.72 40.63 -35.96
CA THR A 55 -3.75 40.64 -37.05
C THR A 55 -4.25 39.87 -38.26
N GLU A 56 -3.91 40.36 -39.47
CA GLU A 56 -4.18 39.68 -40.74
C GLU A 56 -2.99 38.80 -41.20
N GLU A 57 -1.96 38.67 -40.36
CA GLU A 57 -0.73 37.94 -40.68
C GLU A 57 -0.85 36.44 -40.37
N PRO A 58 -0.03 35.57 -41.00
CA PRO A 58 -0.06 34.14 -40.74
C PRO A 58 0.44 33.81 -39.32
N THR A 59 -0.48 33.42 -38.45
CA THR A 59 -0.22 33.16 -37.01
C THR A 59 0.13 31.71 -36.67
N GLY A 60 -0.13 30.77 -37.58
CA GLY A 60 0.04 29.33 -37.34
C GLY A 60 1.44 28.92 -36.90
N THR A 61 2.49 29.52 -37.50
CA THR A 61 3.88 29.21 -37.14
C THR A 61 4.24 29.65 -35.73
N VAL A 62 3.72 30.80 -35.28
CA VAL A 62 3.91 31.29 -33.91
C VAL A 62 3.20 30.39 -32.92
N ILE A 63 1.94 30.03 -33.21
CA ILE A 63 1.16 29.12 -32.37
C ILE A 63 1.89 27.78 -32.21
N ASP A 64 2.37 27.18 -33.31
CA ASP A 64 3.12 25.93 -33.27
C ASP A 64 4.37 26.01 -32.39
N MET A 65 5.18 27.07 -32.56
CA MET A 65 6.39 27.28 -31.76
C MET A 65 6.09 27.45 -30.27
N VAL A 66 5.01 28.17 -29.93
CA VAL A 66 4.60 28.37 -28.53
C VAL A 66 4.18 27.04 -27.90
N PHE A 67 3.38 26.24 -28.59
CA PHE A 67 2.98 24.92 -28.09
C PHE A 67 4.14 23.93 -28.01
N GLU A 68 5.13 23.98 -28.91
CA GLU A 68 6.35 23.17 -28.79
C GLU A 68 7.14 23.50 -27.52
N VAL A 69 7.35 24.79 -27.23
CA VAL A 69 8.07 25.24 -26.04
C VAL A 69 7.27 24.91 -24.78
N TRP A 70 5.97 25.17 -24.77
CA TRP A 70 5.08 24.82 -23.66
C TRP A 70 5.11 23.32 -23.36
N ASN A 71 4.98 22.48 -24.39
CA ASN A 71 5.03 21.03 -24.23
C ASN A 71 6.40 20.53 -23.73
N ARG A 72 7.50 21.25 -24.04
CA ARG A 72 8.81 20.96 -23.47
C ARG A 72 8.87 21.29 -21.98
N ILE A 73 8.43 22.49 -21.59
CA ILE A 73 8.39 22.93 -20.19
C ILE A 73 7.54 21.98 -19.36
N LYS A 74 6.33 21.66 -19.83
CA LYS A 74 5.43 20.73 -19.15
C LYS A 74 6.05 19.35 -18.95
N LYS A 75 6.74 18.82 -19.96
CA LYS A 75 7.45 17.53 -19.83
C LYS A 75 8.57 17.58 -18.79
N GLU A 76 9.32 18.67 -18.73
CA GLU A 76 10.38 18.85 -17.73
C GLU A 76 9.81 18.94 -16.31
N GLU A 77 8.69 19.61 -16.11
CA GLU A 77 7.99 19.67 -14.82
C GLU A 77 7.45 18.30 -14.40
N GLU A 78 6.79 17.58 -15.31
CA GLU A 78 6.30 16.22 -15.05
C GLU A 78 7.45 15.29 -14.65
N GLN A 79 8.61 15.39 -15.32
CA GLN A 79 9.81 14.63 -14.97
C GLN A 79 10.35 15.00 -13.59
N LYS A 80 10.50 16.29 -13.29
CA LYS A 80 10.93 16.74 -11.95
C LYS A 80 9.99 16.26 -10.85
N ALA A 81 8.68 16.35 -11.07
CA ALA A 81 7.68 15.87 -10.12
C ALA A 81 7.74 14.34 -9.91
N LEU A 82 8.03 13.57 -10.97
CA LEU A 82 8.24 12.12 -10.87
C LEU A 82 9.52 11.80 -10.09
N GLU A 83 10.62 12.50 -10.36
CA GLU A 83 11.88 12.33 -9.63
C GLU A 83 11.75 12.66 -8.14
N GLU A 84 11.04 13.75 -7.80
CA GLU A 84 10.79 14.11 -6.39
C GLU A 84 9.93 13.06 -5.69
N LYS A 85 8.89 12.54 -6.34
CA LYS A 85 8.09 11.43 -5.81
C LYS A 85 8.93 10.19 -5.59
N GLN A 86 9.82 9.84 -6.52
CA GLN A 86 10.73 8.70 -6.36
C GLN A 86 11.70 8.92 -5.21
N LYS A 87 12.36 10.08 -5.13
CA LYS A 87 13.24 10.44 -4.00
C LYS A 87 12.52 10.38 -2.65
N ALA A 88 11.27 10.84 -2.58
CA ALA A 88 10.46 10.78 -1.38
C ALA A 88 10.13 9.33 -0.97
N LEU A 89 9.78 8.48 -1.94
CA LEU A 89 9.52 7.06 -1.70
C LEU A 89 10.78 6.32 -1.24
N ASP A 90 11.92 6.60 -1.86
CA ASP A 90 13.18 5.95 -1.47
C ASP A 90 13.65 6.43 -0.10
N ALA A 91 13.53 7.72 0.21
CA ALA A 91 13.77 8.24 1.56
C ALA A 91 12.82 7.63 2.61
N ALA A 92 11.56 7.37 2.26
CA ALA A 92 10.62 6.70 3.15
C ALA A 92 11.01 5.23 3.38
N LYS A 93 11.41 4.50 2.34
CA LYS A 93 11.91 3.12 2.44
C LYS A 93 13.20 3.04 3.27
N GLU A 94 14.11 3.99 3.11
CA GLU A 94 15.34 4.04 3.91
C GLU A 94 15.04 4.29 5.38
N LYS A 95 14.10 5.19 5.70
CA LYS A 95 13.63 5.41 7.07
C LYS A 95 12.99 4.16 7.68
N GLU A 96 12.15 3.45 6.93
CA GLU A 96 11.56 2.19 7.38
C GLU A 96 12.64 1.12 7.62
N ARG A 97 13.60 0.98 6.70
CA ARG A 97 14.71 0.04 6.84
C ARG A 97 15.60 0.38 8.03
N ALA A 98 15.85 1.67 8.28
CA ALA A 98 16.60 2.13 9.44
C ALA A 98 15.83 1.86 10.75
N ALA A 99 14.51 2.09 10.77
CA ALA A 99 13.66 1.79 11.92
C ALA A 99 13.63 0.28 12.23
N LEU A 100 13.54 -0.58 11.20
CA LEU A 100 13.60 -2.03 11.35
C LEU A 100 14.97 -2.51 11.88
N ARG A 101 16.07 -1.92 11.39
CA ARG A 101 17.41 -2.20 11.92
C ARG A 101 17.54 -1.78 13.38
N ALA A 102 17.10 -0.57 13.72
CA ALA A 102 17.11 -0.09 15.10
C ALA A 102 16.27 -0.97 16.03
N ALA A 103 15.11 -1.45 15.56
CA ALA A 103 14.27 -2.39 16.32
C ALA A 103 14.92 -3.78 16.51
N PHE A 104 15.81 -4.20 15.59
CA PHE A 104 16.57 -5.45 15.70
C PHE A 104 17.81 -5.32 16.60
N ASP A 105 18.43 -4.15 16.61
CA ASP A 105 19.62 -3.84 17.41
C ASP A 105 19.30 -3.43 18.86
N ASP A 106 18.05 -3.07 19.18
CA ASP A 106 17.63 -2.79 20.56
C ASP A 106 17.61 -4.07 21.43
N PRO A 107 18.53 -4.20 22.41
CA PRO A 107 18.60 -5.39 23.27
C PRO A 107 17.37 -5.57 24.16
N ASN A 108 16.56 -4.54 24.38
CA ASN A 108 15.30 -4.64 25.16
C ASN A 108 14.13 -5.17 24.35
N ASN A 109 14.21 -5.22 23.01
CA ASN A 109 13.14 -5.73 22.13
C ASN A 109 13.44 -7.15 21.59
N ARG A 110 14.55 -7.76 22.02
CA ARG A 110 14.99 -9.11 21.62
C ARG A 110 14.10 -10.26 22.09
N GLU A 111 13.23 -10.05 23.06
CA GLU A 111 12.34 -11.11 23.56
C GLU A 111 11.22 -11.49 22.56
N GLY A 112 10.89 -10.62 21.59
CA GLY A 112 9.75 -10.85 20.69
C GLY A 112 10.09 -11.48 19.33
N VAL A 113 11.30 -11.26 18.79
CA VAL A 113 11.58 -11.50 17.34
C VAL A 113 12.66 -12.55 17.08
N LEU A 114 13.41 -13.00 18.10
CA LEU A 114 14.48 -14.02 17.95
C LEU A 114 14.04 -15.46 18.30
N SER A 115 12.74 -15.74 18.37
CA SER A 115 12.19 -17.07 18.72
C SER A 115 12.27 -18.12 17.58
N MET A 116 13.28 -18.06 16.72
CA MET A 116 13.55 -19.12 15.74
C MET A 116 15.04 -19.55 15.68
N SER A 117 15.95 -18.89 16.40
CA SER A 117 17.40 -19.18 16.33
C SER A 117 18.06 -19.55 17.67
N SER A 118 17.30 -19.76 18.75
CA SER A 118 17.83 -20.14 20.07
C SER A 118 17.73 -21.65 20.35
N ARG A 119 18.19 -22.50 19.41
CA ARG A 119 18.11 -23.98 19.60
C ARG A 119 18.89 -24.54 20.77
N HIS A 120 19.83 -23.80 21.38
CA HIS A 120 20.63 -24.32 22.49
C HIS A 120 20.84 -23.30 23.60
N VAL A 121 19.77 -22.79 24.19
CA VAL A 121 19.86 -22.22 25.55
C VAL A 121 19.55 -23.35 26.52
N VAL A 122 20.59 -23.98 27.08
CA VAL A 122 20.43 -24.99 28.14
C VAL A 122 19.93 -24.26 29.38
N LYS A 123 18.62 -24.33 29.61
CA LYS A 123 17.99 -23.72 30.79
C LYS A 123 18.35 -24.58 32.01
N ASN A 124 19.00 -23.97 33.00
CA ASN A 124 19.29 -24.63 34.28
C ASN A 124 17.98 -24.82 35.06
N MET A 125 17.35 -25.99 34.92
CA MET A 125 16.09 -26.31 35.60
C MET A 125 16.35 -26.82 37.03
N THR A 126 15.46 -26.44 37.96
CA THR A 126 15.46 -26.94 39.34
C THR A 126 15.06 -28.42 39.39
N LYS A 127 15.34 -29.12 40.51
CA LYS A 127 15.07 -30.56 40.66
C LYS A 127 13.60 -30.92 40.43
N GLU A 128 12.69 -30.07 40.88
CA GLU A 128 11.24 -30.30 40.73
C GLU A 128 10.77 -30.09 39.29
N GLU A 129 11.28 -29.08 38.61
CA GLU A 129 10.96 -28.81 37.21
C GLU A 129 11.52 -29.89 36.28
N ARG A 130 12.73 -30.41 36.60
CA ARG A 130 13.32 -31.55 35.90
C ARG A 130 12.41 -32.78 36.03
N LYS A 131 11.91 -33.07 37.23
CA LYS A 131 10.98 -34.19 37.46
C LYS A 131 9.67 -34.05 36.70
N LYS A 132 9.12 -32.84 36.58
CA LYS A 132 7.90 -32.58 35.77
C LYS A 132 8.16 -32.73 34.27
N ARG A 133 9.31 -32.23 33.79
CA ARG A 133 9.74 -32.42 32.40
C ARG A 133 9.94 -33.90 32.09
N ASP A 134 10.59 -34.64 32.97
CA ASP A 134 10.80 -36.09 32.82
C ASP A 134 9.49 -36.86 32.89
N ALA A 135 8.53 -36.45 33.71
CA ALA A 135 7.19 -37.04 33.73
C ALA A 135 6.42 -36.79 32.43
N LEU A 136 6.52 -35.59 31.84
CA LEU A 136 5.93 -35.28 30.53
C LEU A 136 6.64 -36.02 29.40
N LEU A 137 7.96 -36.16 29.47
CA LEU A 137 8.75 -37.00 28.57
C LEU A 137 8.43 -38.48 28.73
N ALA A 138 8.08 -38.97 29.92
CA ALA A 138 7.62 -40.34 30.10
C ALA A 138 6.19 -40.55 29.57
N GLN A 139 5.34 -39.51 29.64
CA GLN A 139 3.96 -39.58 29.18
C GLN A 139 3.84 -39.47 27.65
N TYR A 140 4.73 -38.72 27.01
CA TYR A 140 4.65 -38.39 25.57
C TYR A 140 5.93 -38.71 24.79
N GLY A 141 7.04 -38.98 25.47
CA GLY A 141 8.24 -39.50 24.83
C GLY A 141 8.01 -40.95 24.48
N TYR A 142 8.36 -41.28 23.24
CA TYR A 142 8.40 -42.66 22.81
C TYR A 142 9.38 -43.41 23.71
N ASP A 143 8.94 -44.52 24.32
CA ASP A 143 9.85 -45.49 24.95
C ASP A 143 10.90 -45.86 23.89
N LEU A 144 12.11 -45.33 24.03
CA LEU A 144 13.23 -45.75 23.20
C LEU A 144 13.61 -47.17 23.61
N ASP A 145 13.77 -48.05 22.62
CA ASP A 145 14.11 -49.45 22.84
C ASP A 145 15.36 -49.58 23.72
N GLU A 146 15.29 -50.48 24.70
CA GLU A 146 16.33 -50.66 25.71
C GLU A 146 17.50 -51.44 25.07
N MET A 147 18.67 -50.81 25.00
CA MET A 147 19.91 -51.46 24.59
C MET A 147 20.43 -52.30 25.75
N VAL A 148 20.46 -53.62 25.60
CA VAL A 148 21.03 -54.53 26.59
C VAL A 148 22.35 -55.07 26.04
N GLU A 149 23.41 -55.00 26.84
CA GLU A 149 24.73 -55.53 26.51
C GLU A 149 24.73 -57.05 26.75
N GLY A 150 24.90 -57.83 25.68
CA GLY A 150 25.04 -59.28 25.78
C GLY A 150 26.42 -59.69 26.30
N ASP A 151 26.56 -60.94 26.75
CA ASP A 151 27.81 -61.48 27.33
C ASP A 151 29.03 -61.47 26.37
N ASP A 152 28.83 -61.18 25.07
CA ASP A 152 29.89 -61.03 24.06
C ASP A 152 30.28 -59.57 23.78
N GLY A 153 29.73 -58.59 24.52
CA GLY A 153 30.10 -57.17 24.43
C GLY A 153 29.54 -56.41 23.23
N GLU A 154 28.61 -57.00 22.46
CA GLU A 154 27.85 -56.31 21.43
C GLU A 154 26.51 -55.80 21.98
N MET A 155 26.15 -54.55 21.65
CA MET A 155 24.88 -53.95 22.07
C MET A 155 23.74 -54.42 21.17
N GLU A 156 22.83 -55.25 21.71
CA GLU A 156 21.65 -55.72 21.01
C GLU A 156 20.44 -54.82 21.34
N ILE A 157 19.75 -54.34 20.30
CA ILE A 157 18.53 -53.53 20.45
C ILE A 157 17.36 -54.49 20.61
N VAL A 158 16.87 -54.65 21.84
CA VAL A 158 15.67 -55.46 22.11
C VAL A 158 14.44 -54.59 21.83
N TYR A 159 13.87 -54.75 20.64
CA TYR A 159 12.61 -54.10 20.27
C TYR A 159 11.47 -54.65 21.12
N LYS A 160 10.79 -53.79 21.89
CA LYS A 160 9.56 -54.19 22.59
C LYS A 160 8.45 -54.39 21.55
N ASP A 161 8.12 -55.65 21.28
CA ASP A 161 7.07 -56.02 20.33
C ASP A 161 5.70 -55.48 20.79
N ARG A 162 5.15 -54.51 20.05
CA ARG A 162 3.83 -53.89 20.30
C ARG A 162 2.69 -54.58 19.52
N SER A 163 2.94 -55.74 18.90
CA SER A 163 1.96 -56.40 18.02
C SER A 163 0.96 -57.34 18.72
N GLY A 164 0.91 -57.39 20.05
CA GLY A 164 0.01 -58.26 20.80
C GLY A 164 -1.22 -57.56 21.38
N GLY A 165 -2.30 -57.37 20.61
CA GLY A 165 -3.59 -57.04 21.22
C GLY A 165 -4.72 -56.50 20.33
N GLY A 166 -5.42 -57.38 19.62
CA GLY A 166 -6.89 -57.32 19.59
C GLY A 166 -7.61 -56.63 18.42
N SER A 167 -8.14 -57.49 17.55
CA SER A 167 -9.44 -57.36 16.85
C SER A 167 -9.54 -56.43 15.63
N SER A 168 -9.45 -57.10 14.48
CA SER A 168 -10.27 -56.89 13.29
C SER A 168 -11.54 -56.04 13.48
N SER A 169 -11.56 -54.82 12.93
CA SER A 169 -12.76 -54.27 12.32
C SER A 169 -12.38 -53.23 11.27
N LYS A 170 -12.77 -53.52 10.03
CA LYS A 170 -12.77 -52.62 8.89
C LYS A 170 -13.66 -51.41 9.19
N SER A 171 -13.10 -50.20 9.24
CA SER A 171 -13.69 -48.99 8.62
C SER A 171 -12.88 -47.73 8.92
N ASN A 172 -12.48 -47.01 7.87
CA ASN A 172 -12.12 -45.58 7.87
C ASN A 172 -11.01 -45.11 8.83
N VAL A 173 -9.80 -45.65 8.69
CA VAL A 173 -8.62 -45.01 9.25
C VAL A 173 -8.13 -43.96 8.26
N ALA A 174 -8.56 -42.71 8.47
CA ALA A 174 -7.78 -41.56 8.06
C ALA A 174 -6.35 -41.77 8.57
N SER A 175 -5.37 -41.56 7.70
CA SER A 175 -3.95 -41.67 7.96
C SER A 175 -3.54 -40.88 9.21
N THR A 176 -3.59 -41.51 10.37
CA THR A 176 -2.97 -41.04 11.61
C THR A 176 -1.58 -41.64 11.71
N ASP A 177 -0.81 -41.56 10.63
CA ASP A 177 0.64 -41.72 10.71
C ASP A 177 1.20 -40.38 11.23
N PRO A 178 1.76 -40.31 12.45
CA PRO A 178 2.29 -39.06 13.01
C PRO A 178 3.43 -38.45 12.18
N LEU A 179 4.00 -39.21 11.23
CA LEU A 179 5.04 -38.78 10.31
C LEU A 179 4.49 -38.11 9.04
N LEU A 180 3.21 -38.27 8.73
CA LEU A 180 2.56 -37.64 7.59
C LEU A 180 1.78 -36.42 8.07
N MET A 181 2.42 -35.25 8.00
CA MET A 181 1.73 -33.97 8.25
C MET A 181 0.47 -33.90 7.36
N ALA A 182 -0.69 -33.70 7.98
CA ALA A 182 -1.97 -33.63 7.28
C ALA A 182 -1.93 -32.54 6.19
N ASN A 183 -2.54 -32.82 5.04
CA ASN A 183 -2.62 -31.85 3.94
C ASN A 183 -3.53 -30.67 4.34
N THR A 184 -2.92 -29.55 4.68
CA THR A 184 -3.59 -28.31 5.10
C THR A 184 -3.96 -27.39 3.95
N ASN A 185 -3.68 -27.75 2.68
CA ASN A 185 -3.92 -26.87 1.54
C ASN A 185 -5.41 -26.57 1.34
N ALA A 186 -6.28 -27.56 1.56
CA ALA A 186 -7.73 -27.38 1.47
C ALA A 186 -8.24 -26.38 2.52
N ASP A 187 -7.74 -26.47 3.75
CA ASP A 187 -8.11 -25.56 4.84
C ASP A 187 -7.57 -24.14 4.60
N ILE A 188 -6.34 -24.03 4.06
CA ILE A 188 -5.76 -22.73 3.68
C ILE A 188 -6.60 -22.05 2.61
N VAL A 189 -7.03 -22.77 1.57
CA VAL A 189 -7.89 -22.21 0.51
C VAL A 189 -9.25 -21.78 1.07
N LYS A 190 -9.87 -22.63 1.91
CA LYS A 190 -11.15 -22.33 2.55
C LYS A 190 -11.07 -21.10 3.47
N ASN A 191 -9.98 -20.95 4.21
CA ASN A 191 -9.74 -19.80 5.09
C ASN A 191 -9.47 -18.52 4.30
N LYS A 192 -8.73 -18.58 3.19
CA LYS A 192 -8.53 -17.42 2.31
C LYS A 192 -9.83 -16.94 1.69
N GLU A 193 -10.69 -17.87 1.24
CA GLU A 193 -11.98 -17.51 0.67
C GLU A 193 -12.93 -16.92 1.71
N SER A 194 -12.96 -17.48 2.93
CA SER A 194 -13.79 -16.96 4.01
C SER A 194 -13.34 -15.56 4.46
N GLN A 195 -12.02 -15.32 4.55
CA GLN A 195 -11.45 -14.00 4.82
C GLN A 195 -11.82 -13.00 3.74
N ARG A 196 -11.67 -13.35 2.45
CA ARG A 196 -12.04 -12.46 1.35
C ARG A 196 -13.54 -12.09 1.37
N ARG A 197 -14.42 -13.05 1.69
CA ARG A 197 -15.86 -12.76 1.84
C ARG A 197 -16.13 -11.85 3.05
N ALA A 198 -15.42 -12.03 4.17
CA ALA A 198 -15.57 -11.19 5.35
C ALA A 198 -15.08 -9.76 5.10
N GLU A 199 -13.96 -9.59 4.40
CA GLU A 199 -13.42 -8.28 4.01
C GLU A 199 -14.36 -7.54 3.07
N MET A 200 -14.92 -8.21 2.06
CA MET A 200 -15.89 -7.59 1.15
C MET A 200 -17.17 -7.15 1.87
N LYS A 201 -17.67 -7.95 2.83
CA LYS A 201 -18.82 -7.56 3.66
C LYS A 201 -18.50 -6.34 4.52
N LYS A 202 -17.36 -6.37 5.21
CA LYS A 202 -16.90 -5.26 6.06
C LYS A 202 -16.68 -3.98 5.26
N ALA A 203 -16.10 -4.08 4.05
CA ALA A 203 -15.93 -2.94 3.16
C ALA A 203 -17.28 -2.33 2.75
N SER A 204 -18.23 -3.17 2.32
CA SER A 204 -19.58 -2.72 1.94
C SER A 204 -20.34 -2.09 3.10
N GLU A 205 -20.26 -2.66 4.31
CA GLU A 205 -20.86 -2.08 5.51
C GLU A 205 -20.22 -0.73 5.86
N SER A 206 -18.88 -0.64 5.82
CA SER A 206 -18.17 0.61 6.08
C SER A 206 -18.49 1.72 5.06
N GLU A 207 -18.71 1.37 3.80
CA GLU A 207 -19.11 2.31 2.76
C GLU A 207 -20.54 2.80 2.96
N LYS A 208 -21.47 1.90 3.31
CA LYS A 208 -22.84 2.26 3.67
C LYS A 208 -22.88 3.20 4.89
N GLU A 209 -22.07 2.94 5.90
CA GLU A 209 -21.96 3.80 7.09
C GLU A 209 -21.39 5.18 6.73
N ARG A 210 -20.31 5.23 5.93
CA ARG A 210 -19.74 6.50 5.44
C ARG A 210 -20.75 7.31 4.63
N ASN A 211 -21.48 6.66 3.73
CA ASN A 211 -22.52 7.32 2.91
C ASN A 211 -23.67 7.83 3.78
N LYS A 212 -24.10 7.06 4.80
CA LYS A 212 -25.13 7.48 5.74
C LYS A 212 -24.70 8.72 6.54
N LEU A 213 -23.47 8.72 7.07
CA LEU A 213 -22.90 9.84 7.82
C LEU A 213 -22.74 11.09 6.95
N ALA A 214 -22.31 10.94 5.70
CA ALA A 214 -22.19 12.06 4.76
C ALA A 214 -23.55 12.71 4.46
N LEU A 215 -24.60 11.90 4.26
CA LEU A 215 -25.96 12.38 3.99
C LEU A 215 -26.55 13.08 5.21
N GLU A 216 -26.35 12.52 6.42
CA GLU A 216 -26.78 13.15 7.67
C GLU A 216 -26.07 14.49 7.90
N LYS A 217 -24.75 14.56 7.66
CA LYS A 217 -23.98 15.80 7.73
C LYS A 217 -24.52 16.86 6.79
N GLN A 218 -24.79 16.50 5.52
CA GLN A 218 -25.36 17.42 4.55
C GLN A 218 -26.76 17.92 4.94
N ARG A 219 -27.61 17.07 5.52
CA ARG A 219 -28.92 17.48 6.03
C ARG A 219 -28.79 18.48 7.17
N LEU A 220 -27.89 18.23 8.11
CA LEU A 220 -27.65 19.10 9.27
C LEU A 220 -27.10 20.46 8.84
N GLU A 221 -26.19 20.50 7.85
CA GLU A 221 -25.69 21.75 7.26
C GLU A 221 -26.81 22.55 6.58
N LYS A 222 -27.64 21.90 5.76
CA LYS A 222 -28.82 22.54 5.12
C LYS A 222 -29.81 23.10 6.15
N GLU A 223 -30.06 22.40 7.26
CA GLU A 223 -30.91 22.92 8.33
C GLU A 223 -30.27 24.09 9.08
N LYS A 224 -28.96 24.06 9.33
CA LYS A 224 -28.22 25.17 9.94
C LYS A 224 -28.24 26.41 9.04
N GLU A 225 -28.08 26.25 7.73
CA GLU A 225 -28.18 27.33 6.76
C GLU A 225 -29.60 27.92 6.72
N LYS A 226 -30.64 27.08 6.62
CA LYS A 226 -32.04 27.54 6.68
C LYS A 226 -32.35 28.32 7.97
N ARG A 227 -31.82 27.86 9.13
CA ARG A 227 -31.97 28.58 10.40
C ARG A 227 -31.17 29.89 10.43
N ARG A 228 -30.00 29.96 9.77
CA ARG A 228 -29.20 31.18 9.66
C ARG A 228 -29.88 32.21 8.75
N THR A 229 -30.41 31.80 7.60
CA THR A 229 -31.08 32.69 6.65
C THR A 229 -32.37 33.26 7.26
N GLN A 230 -33.21 32.44 7.89
CA GLN A 230 -34.43 32.89 8.59
C GLN A 230 -34.13 33.89 9.73
N LYS A 231 -33.04 33.67 10.49
CA LYS A 231 -32.63 34.62 11.54
C LYS A 231 -32.09 35.94 10.99
N SER A 232 -31.43 35.91 9.84
CA SER A 232 -30.92 37.11 9.15
C SER A 232 -32.08 37.96 8.61
N GLU A 233 -33.08 37.32 8.01
CA GLU A 233 -34.27 37.99 7.48
C GLU A 233 -35.12 38.62 8.59
N LYS A 234 -35.33 37.92 9.72
CA LYS A 234 -35.99 38.47 10.91
C LYS A 234 -35.24 39.63 11.57
N ARG A 235 -33.94 39.81 11.29
CA ARG A 235 -33.15 40.98 11.75
C ARG A 235 -33.16 42.15 10.76
N ARG A 236 -33.55 41.92 9.51
CA ARG A 236 -33.69 42.95 8.46
C ARG A 236 -35.08 43.57 8.41
N MET A 237 -36.07 42.92 9.01
CA MET A 237 -37.40 43.46 9.34
C MET A 237 -37.37 44.08 10.73
#